data_AF-A0A4U5QGA4-F1
#
_entry.id   AF-A0A4U5QGA4-F1
#
_cell.length_a   1.000
_cell.length_b   1.000
_cell.length_c   1.000
_cell.angle_alpha   90.00
_cell.angle_beta   90.00
_cell.angle_gamma   90.00
#
_symmetry.space_group_name_H-M   'P 1'
#
loop_
_entity.id
_entity.type
_entity.pdbx_description
1 polymer ?
#
loop_
_entity_poly.entity_id
_entity_poly.type
_entity_poly.pdbx_seq_one_letter_code
_entity_poly.pdbx_strand_id
1 'polypeptide(L)'
;MGKGLPFFLRKNSRRRLKKAGGLQSPPSAPPPPPLRSPELIDANHSNNNNSLVVGAATGPGKGKKKAGGAARLWMRFDRLGNSELVECDKSAIIKRVSIPARDLRILGPVFSHSSNILARERAMVVNLEFIRAIVTAEEILILDPLCQEVLPFVDQLRQQLPHKTAVNIQQVSQNADTHASTGGQWLPVPEAAEGLQCELPFEFQVLEIALEVVCTYLDSNVADLERDAYPVLDELARNVSTKNLEHVRSLKSNLTRLLARVQKVRDEIEHLLDDNEDMADLYLTRKWIQNQQSEALVGSAASNSITLATPHLPRLGSNRSASMVTSSVLDDDDDVEDLEMLLEAYFMQLDGTRNKILSVREYIDDTEDYVNIQLDNQRNELIQLQLILTIASFAIAVDTLIAGMFGYARWKKLLGS
;
A
#
# COMPACT_ATOMS: atom_id res chain seq x y z
N MET A 1 -33.56 -30.64 1.90
CA MET A 1 -32.97 -31.67 2.78
C MET A 1 -31.59 -31.98 2.21
N GLY A 2 -30.47 -31.43 2.67
CA GLY A 2 -30.03 -31.15 4.04
C GLY A 2 -28.83 -32.08 4.33
N LYS A 3 -27.76 -31.48 4.89
CA LYS A 3 -26.44 -32.03 5.33
C LYS A 3 -25.32 -31.72 4.31
N GLY A 4 -24.36 -30.82 4.52
CA GLY A 4 -23.88 -30.15 5.73
C GLY A 4 -22.60 -30.80 6.27
N LEU A 5 -21.55 -29.97 6.41
CA LEU A 5 -20.30 -30.09 7.21
C LEU A 5 -19.05 -30.70 6.53
N PRO A 6 -17.82 -30.37 7.00
CA PRO A 6 -17.38 -29.14 7.69
C PRO A 6 -16.03 -28.54 7.21
N PHE A 7 -15.88 -27.24 7.44
CA PHE A 7 -14.60 -26.54 7.54
C PHE A 7 -13.82 -26.96 8.79
N PHE A 8 -12.50 -27.15 8.66
CA PHE A 8 -11.58 -27.23 9.80
C PHE A 8 -10.43 -26.23 9.62
N LEU A 9 -10.52 -25.10 10.33
CA LEU A 9 -9.36 -24.27 10.68
C LEU A 9 -8.52 -25.01 11.73
N ARG A 10 -7.22 -25.19 11.46
CA ARG A 10 -6.25 -25.65 12.45
C ARG A 10 -5.34 -24.49 12.88
N LYS A 11 -5.73 -23.81 13.97
CA LYS A 11 -4.83 -22.93 14.75
C LYS A 11 -3.79 -23.78 15.47
N ASN A 12 -2.50 -23.55 15.22
CA ASN A 12 -1.40 -24.12 16.00
C ASN A 12 -0.85 -23.06 16.96
N SER A 13 -1.39 -23.03 18.18
CA SER A 13 -0.86 -22.23 19.29
C SER A 13 0.11 -23.09 20.11
N ARG A 14 1.42 -22.87 19.97
CA ARG A 14 2.43 -23.50 20.84
C ARG A 14 2.67 -22.63 22.07
N ARG A 15 2.05 -23.01 23.19
CA ARG A 15 2.36 -22.53 24.55
C ARG A 15 3.75 -23.04 24.97
N ARG A 16 4.65 -22.13 25.34
CA ARG A 16 5.96 -22.46 25.95
C ARG A 16 5.87 -22.35 27.48
N LEU A 17 6.28 -23.42 28.16
CA LEU A 17 6.24 -23.61 29.61
C LEU A 17 7.24 -22.69 30.34
N LYS A 18 6.80 -22.13 31.47
CA LYS A 18 7.53 -21.22 32.38
C LYS A 18 8.35 -22.05 33.38
N LYS A 19 9.66 -21.81 33.50
CA LYS A 19 10.52 -22.34 34.59
C LYS A 19 11.07 -21.15 35.40
N ALA A 20 10.88 -21.21 36.71
CA ALA A 20 11.29 -20.19 37.67
C ALA A 20 12.65 -20.52 38.33
N GLY A 21 13.39 -19.47 38.73
CA GLY A 21 14.33 -19.55 39.86
C GLY A 21 15.71 -18.88 39.68
N GLY A 22 15.82 -17.62 40.11
CA GLY A 22 16.94 -17.07 40.92
C GLY A 22 18.24 -16.59 40.23
N LEU A 23 18.52 -15.29 40.21
CA LEU A 23 19.25 -14.49 41.23
C LEU A 23 19.38 -13.02 40.77
N GLN A 24 19.41 -12.09 41.73
CA GLN A 24 19.40 -10.63 41.56
C GLN A 24 20.80 -10.03 41.24
N SER A 25 20.82 -8.94 40.47
CA SER A 25 21.81 -7.84 40.58
C SER A 25 21.19 -6.51 40.06
N PRO A 26 21.60 -5.34 40.56
CA PRO A 26 20.80 -4.09 40.53
C PRO A 26 20.92 -3.28 39.22
N PRO A 27 20.01 -2.33 38.95
CA PRO A 27 19.98 -1.60 37.68
C PRO A 27 21.02 -0.47 37.63
N SER A 28 21.82 -0.45 36.57
CA SER A 28 22.71 0.65 36.20
C SER A 28 21.93 1.83 35.57
N ALA A 29 22.24 3.04 36.02
CA ALA A 29 21.64 4.30 35.57
C ALA A 29 21.90 4.62 34.06
N PRO A 30 21.02 5.40 33.40
CA PRO A 30 21.19 5.81 32.00
C PRO A 30 22.27 6.89 31.82
N PRO A 31 22.94 6.96 30.65
CA PRO A 31 24.02 7.92 30.41
C PRO A 31 23.50 9.36 30.19
N PRO A 32 24.30 10.39 30.55
CA PRO A 32 23.93 11.80 30.36
C PRO A 32 24.10 12.27 28.90
N PRO A 33 23.38 13.33 28.47
CA PRO A 33 23.50 13.89 27.13
C PRO A 33 24.81 14.68 26.94
N PRO A 34 25.35 14.77 25.70
CA PRO A 34 26.61 15.46 25.47
C PRO A 34 26.47 16.99 25.57
N LEU A 35 27.50 17.57 26.18
CA LEU A 35 27.72 19.00 26.39
C LEU A 35 27.94 19.75 25.08
N ARG A 36 27.35 20.94 25.02
CA ARG A 36 27.46 21.97 24.00
C ARG A 36 28.84 22.63 24.08
N SER A 37 29.58 22.71 22.98
CA SER A 37 30.77 23.56 22.83
C SER A 37 30.51 24.68 21.79
N PRO A 38 31.22 25.82 21.88
CA PRO A 38 30.74 27.11 21.37
C PRO A 38 31.14 27.39 19.91
N GLU A 39 30.27 28.12 19.21
CA GLU A 39 30.52 28.71 17.89
C GLU A 39 31.61 29.78 17.98
N LEU A 40 32.66 29.62 17.17
CA LEU A 40 33.57 30.69 16.80
C LEU A 40 33.04 31.38 15.54
N ILE A 41 32.89 32.68 15.67
CA ILE A 41 32.58 33.65 14.62
C ILE A 41 33.83 33.80 13.77
N ASP A 42 33.72 33.67 12.45
CA ASP A 42 34.57 34.47 11.58
C ASP A 42 33.88 34.83 10.26
N ALA A 43 34.05 36.10 9.91
CA ALA A 43 33.49 36.78 8.76
C ALA A 43 34.41 36.66 7.56
N ASN A 44 33.85 36.52 6.35
CA ASN A 44 34.09 37.45 5.23
C ASN A 44 33.45 36.99 3.90
N HIS A 45 32.50 37.81 3.47
CA HIS A 45 32.42 38.50 2.17
C HIS A 45 32.49 37.78 0.82
N SER A 46 31.53 38.18 -0.03
CA SER A 46 31.57 38.35 -1.50
C SER A 46 31.32 37.08 -2.34
N ASN A 47 30.47 37.06 -3.38
CA ASN A 47 29.67 38.10 -4.07
C ASN A 47 28.70 37.41 -5.06
N ASN A 48 27.50 38.00 -5.28
CA ASN A 48 26.68 38.04 -6.52
C ASN A 48 26.25 36.73 -7.24
N ASN A 49 25.10 36.55 -7.88
CA ASN A 49 23.89 37.32 -8.26
C ASN A 49 22.94 36.25 -8.90
N ASN A 50 21.61 36.23 -8.80
CA ASN A 50 20.64 37.20 -9.29
C ASN A 50 19.23 36.84 -8.77
N SER A 51 18.52 37.85 -8.25
CA SER A 51 17.08 37.87 -8.02
C SER A 51 16.49 38.95 -8.94
N LEU A 52 15.34 38.67 -9.57
CA LEU A 52 14.51 39.73 -10.12
C LEU A 52 13.03 39.36 -9.98
N VAL A 53 12.43 39.67 -8.83
CA VAL A 53 11.01 40.08 -8.79
C VAL A 53 10.89 41.25 -7.81
N VAL A 54 10.47 42.38 -8.38
CA VAL A 54 10.22 43.67 -7.75
C VAL A 54 9.05 43.56 -6.79
N GLY A 55 9.24 44.08 -5.57
CA GLY A 55 8.18 44.36 -4.61
C GLY A 55 7.93 45.86 -4.44
N ALA A 56 6.72 46.18 -3.98
CA ALA A 56 6.33 47.42 -3.29
C ALA A 56 4.99 47.10 -2.58
N ALA A 57 4.70 47.45 -1.32
CA ALA A 57 5.41 48.23 -0.33
C ALA A 57 4.78 48.02 1.08
N THR A 58 5.60 48.27 2.11
CA THR A 58 5.30 48.82 3.47
C THR A 58 4.54 48.02 4.54
N GLY A 59 5.23 47.80 5.67
CA GLY A 59 4.61 47.75 7.02
C GLY A 59 5.27 46.75 8.00
N PRO A 60 5.97 47.18 9.07
CA PRO A 60 6.67 46.29 9.99
C PRO A 60 5.71 45.79 11.08
N GLY A 61 5.11 44.63 10.87
CA GLY A 61 4.36 43.90 11.88
C GLY A 61 5.17 42.72 12.41
N LYS A 62 5.52 42.74 13.70
CA LYS A 62 6.00 41.57 14.45
C LYS A 62 4.94 40.47 14.40
N GLY A 63 4.97 39.63 13.37
CA GLY A 63 4.19 38.42 13.26
C GLY A 63 4.97 37.26 13.88
N LYS A 64 4.48 36.74 15.02
CA LYS A 64 4.77 35.37 15.47
C LYS A 64 4.71 34.46 14.24
N LYS A 65 5.82 33.82 13.85
CA LYS A 65 5.79 32.66 12.95
C LYS A 65 4.99 31.58 13.66
N LYS A 66 3.68 31.57 13.44
CA LYS A 66 2.84 30.42 13.75
C LYS A 66 3.36 29.32 12.84
N ALA A 67 3.85 28.23 13.43
CA ALA A 67 4.20 27.01 12.73
C ALA A 67 2.92 26.40 12.13
N GLY A 68 2.37 27.04 11.09
CA GLY A 68 1.40 26.45 10.18
C GLY A 68 2.20 25.68 9.15
N GLY A 69 1.94 24.38 9.02
CA GLY A 69 2.60 23.56 8.01
C GLY A 69 2.50 24.19 6.63
N ALA A 70 3.60 24.16 5.87
CA ALA A 70 3.67 24.69 4.51
C ALA A 70 2.47 24.22 3.69
N ALA A 71 1.91 25.15 2.90
CA ALA A 71 0.85 24.81 1.96
C ALA A 71 1.37 23.77 0.95
N ARG A 72 0.52 22.82 0.60
CA ARG A 72 0.84 21.74 -0.33
C ARG A 72 -0.03 21.84 -1.56
N LEU A 73 0.43 21.24 -2.65
CA LEU A 73 -0.29 21.21 -3.89
C LEU A 73 -1.31 20.05 -3.89
N TRP A 74 -2.56 20.37 -4.17
CA TRP A 74 -3.65 19.40 -4.28
C TRP A 74 -4.32 19.52 -5.64
N MET A 75 -4.74 18.39 -6.21
CA MET A 75 -5.67 18.38 -7.34
C MET A 75 -7.02 17.90 -6.85
N ARG A 76 -8.05 18.65 -7.20
CA ARG A 76 -9.44 18.36 -6.88
C ARG A 76 -10.13 17.84 -8.13
N PHE A 77 -10.88 16.76 -8.01
CA PHE A 77 -11.86 16.35 -9.01
C PHE A 77 -13.24 16.34 -8.40
N ASP A 78 -14.19 16.93 -9.11
CA ASP A 78 -15.62 16.85 -8.80
C ASP A 78 -16.25 15.59 -9.43
N ARG A 79 -17.45 15.22 -9.00
CA ARG A 79 -18.22 14.09 -9.54
C ARG A 79 -18.48 14.21 -11.04
N LEU A 80 -18.48 15.42 -11.58
CA LEU A 80 -18.63 15.71 -13.01
C LEU A 80 -17.32 15.57 -13.80
N GLY A 81 -16.20 15.20 -13.15
CA GLY A 81 -14.88 15.08 -13.76
C GLY A 81 -14.15 16.41 -13.96
N ASN A 82 -14.70 17.52 -13.45
CA ASN A 82 -14.02 18.81 -13.47
C ASN A 82 -12.81 18.78 -12.53
N SER A 83 -11.63 19.13 -13.05
CA SER A 83 -10.38 19.10 -12.30
C SER A 83 -9.84 20.51 -12.02
N GLU A 84 -9.40 20.76 -10.80
CA GLU A 84 -8.85 22.05 -10.36
C GLU A 84 -7.58 21.84 -9.52
N LEU A 85 -6.55 22.65 -9.76
CA LEU A 85 -5.32 22.63 -8.97
C LEU A 85 -5.40 23.70 -7.87
N VAL A 86 -5.25 23.29 -6.61
CA VAL A 86 -5.41 24.17 -5.44
C VAL A 86 -4.25 24.01 -4.48
N GLU A 87 -3.69 25.12 -4.01
CA GLU A 87 -2.70 25.13 -2.94
C GLU A 87 -3.41 25.32 -1.60
N CYS A 88 -3.35 24.30 -0.73
CA CYS A 88 -4.06 24.29 0.54
C CYS A 88 -3.11 23.99 1.69
N ASP A 89 -3.29 24.70 2.81
CA ASP A 89 -2.64 24.37 4.06
C ASP A 89 -3.37 23.20 4.77
N LYS A 90 -2.66 22.57 5.70
CA LYS A 90 -3.22 21.43 6.46
C LYS A 90 -4.55 21.79 7.15
N SER A 91 -4.69 23.03 7.62
CA SER A 91 -5.87 23.45 8.37
C SER A 91 -7.08 23.72 7.47
N ALA A 92 -6.89 24.20 6.23
CA ALA A 92 -7.95 24.31 5.23
C ALA A 92 -8.54 22.94 4.87
N ILE A 93 -7.69 21.94 4.62
CA ILE A 93 -8.14 20.58 4.28
C ILE A 93 -8.95 19.96 5.43
N ILE A 94 -8.45 20.07 6.67
CA ILE A 94 -9.16 19.56 7.86
C ILE A 94 -10.55 20.18 7.99
N LYS A 95 -10.67 21.49 7.77
CA LYS A 95 -11.95 22.20 7.85
C LYS A 95 -12.89 21.83 6.71
N ARG A 96 -12.35 21.66 5.49
CA ARG A 96 -13.13 21.34 4.29
C ARG A 96 -13.72 19.94 4.37
N VAL A 97 -12.89 18.95 4.70
CA VAL A 97 -13.28 17.53 4.65
C VAL A 97 -13.73 16.99 6.02
N SER A 98 -13.65 17.81 7.07
CA SER A 98 -14.05 17.46 8.44
C SER A 98 -13.33 16.22 9.01
N ILE A 99 -12.07 16.01 8.64
CA ILE A 99 -11.25 14.88 9.14
C ILE A 99 -10.36 15.28 10.33
N PRO A 100 -10.18 14.40 11.33
CA PRO A 100 -9.22 14.63 12.41
C PRO A 100 -7.79 14.88 11.91
N ALA A 101 -7.09 15.81 12.58
CA ALA A 101 -5.72 16.19 12.20
C ALA A 101 -4.69 15.05 12.24
N ARG A 102 -5.00 13.96 12.96
CA ARG A 102 -4.20 12.73 13.06
C ARG A 102 -4.23 11.93 11.76
N ASP A 103 -5.39 11.87 11.10
CA ASP A 103 -5.61 11.06 9.90
C ASP A 103 -4.92 11.69 8.70
N LEU A 104 -4.92 13.02 8.63
CA LEU A 104 -4.14 13.75 7.62
C LEU A 104 -2.61 13.59 7.79
N ARG A 105 -2.12 13.04 8.91
CA ARG A 105 -0.68 12.69 9.04
C ARG A 105 -0.33 11.47 8.21
N ILE A 106 -1.28 10.58 7.92
CA ILE A 106 -1.08 9.37 7.11
C ILE A 106 -0.64 9.76 5.69
N LEU A 107 -1.14 10.88 5.16
CA LEU A 107 -0.69 11.45 3.88
C LEU A 107 0.64 12.22 3.98
N GLY A 108 1.21 12.30 5.19
CA GLY A 108 2.46 13.00 5.47
C GLY A 108 3.70 12.22 5.04
N PRO A 109 4.85 12.90 4.91
CA PRO A 109 6.10 12.29 4.44
C PRO A 109 6.58 11.12 5.33
N VAL A 110 6.22 11.12 6.61
CA VAL A 110 6.58 10.06 7.58
C VAL A 110 5.94 8.72 7.23
N PHE A 111 4.76 8.74 6.60
CA PHE A 111 3.97 7.55 6.25
C PHE A 111 3.95 7.30 4.74
N SER A 112 4.93 7.85 4.02
CA SER A 112 5.08 7.71 2.56
C SER A 112 5.20 6.27 2.08
N HIS A 113 5.50 5.34 2.98
CA HIS A 113 5.77 3.94 2.67
C HIS A 113 4.79 2.98 3.34
N SER A 114 3.70 3.47 3.93
CA SER A 114 2.60 2.63 4.44
C SER A 114 1.44 2.66 3.46
N SER A 115 0.70 1.55 3.35
CA SER A 115 -0.61 1.53 2.73
C SER A 115 -1.67 1.62 3.83
N ASN A 116 -2.71 2.44 3.64
CA ASN A 116 -3.83 2.55 4.57
C ASN A 116 -5.08 3.11 3.88
N ILE A 117 -6.23 2.54 4.16
CA ILE A 117 -7.55 3.03 3.76
C ILE A 117 -8.34 3.27 5.03
N LEU A 118 -8.66 4.52 5.29
CA LEU A 118 -9.30 4.91 6.54
C LEU A 118 -10.67 5.50 6.28
N ALA A 119 -11.68 4.84 6.84
CA ALA A 119 -13.03 5.36 6.86
C ALA A 119 -13.23 6.43 7.95
N ARG A 120 -13.91 7.50 7.57
CA ARG A 120 -14.40 8.58 8.45
C ARG A 120 -15.80 8.95 8.02
N GLU A 121 -16.50 9.64 8.92
CA GLU A 121 -17.93 9.94 8.79
C GLU A 121 -18.34 10.60 7.47
N ARG A 122 -17.47 11.41 6.85
CA ARG A 122 -17.73 12.10 5.57
C ARG A 122 -16.63 11.93 4.53
N ALA A 123 -15.64 11.08 4.81
CA ALA A 123 -14.46 10.98 3.97
C ALA A 123 -13.74 9.64 4.12
N MET A 124 -13.14 9.19 3.04
CA MET A 124 -12.20 8.08 3.00
C MET A 124 -10.80 8.64 2.75
N VAL A 125 -9.87 8.38 3.65
CA VAL A 125 -8.45 8.77 3.45
C VAL A 125 -7.72 7.57 2.87
N VAL A 126 -7.21 7.74 1.65
CA VAL A 126 -6.54 6.67 0.88
C VAL A 126 -5.06 6.98 0.79
N ASN A 127 -4.22 6.09 1.28
CA ASN A 127 -2.79 6.07 1.10
C ASN A 127 -2.41 4.71 0.50
N LEU A 128 -2.25 4.61 -0.80
CA LEU A 128 -1.95 3.37 -1.50
C LEU A 128 -0.70 3.58 -2.36
N GLU A 129 0.43 3.03 -1.93
CA GLU A 129 1.70 3.19 -2.64
C GLU A 129 2.08 4.68 -2.80
N PHE A 130 2.11 5.21 -4.02
CA PHE A 130 2.33 6.62 -4.34
C PHE A 130 1.05 7.45 -4.35
N ILE A 131 -0.14 6.83 -4.32
CA ILE A 131 -1.43 7.54 -4.34
C ILE A 131 -1.79 7.98 -2.92
N ARG A 132 -1.95 9.29 -2.75
CA ARG A 132 -2.40 9.92 -1.51
C ARG A 132 -3.60 10.78 -1.79
N ALA A 133 -4.76 10.34 -1.35
CA ALA A 133 -6.02 11.00 -1.66
C ALA A 133 -6.95 11.06 -0.46
N ILE A 134 -7.87 12.02 -0.52
CA ILE A 134 -9.04 12.09 0.36
C ILE A 134 -10.26 12.08 -0.55
N VAL A 135 -11.10 11.09 -0.39
CA VAL A 135 -12.32 10.88 -1.17
C VAL A 135 -13.50 11.27 -0.30
N THR A 136 -14.43 12.03 -0.86
CA THR A 136 -15.73 12.35 -0.26
C THR A 136 -16.83 11.86 -1.19
N ALA A 137 -18.10 11.98 -0.81
CA ALA A 137 -19.22 11.59 -1.67
C ALA A 137 -19.36 12.47 -2.95
N GLU A 138 -18.70 13.62 -3.00
CA GLU A 138 -18.85 14.61 -4.09
C GLU A 138 -17.54 14.91 -4.81
N GLU A 139 -16.41 14.86 -4.12
CA GLU A 139 -15.10 15.22 -4.67
C GLU A 139 -13.96 14.34 -4.14
N ILE A 140 -12.88 14.24 -4.92
CA ILE A 140 -11.59 13.68 -4.50
C ILE A 140 -10.52 14.77 -4.48
N LEU A 141 -9.68 14.75 -3.46
CA LEU A 141 -8.49 15.60 -3.29
C LEU A 141 -7.24 14.74 -3.31
N ILE A 142 -6.40 14.91 -4.34
CA ILE A 142 -5.15 14.18 -4.54
C ILE A 142 -3.99 15.07 -4.10
N LEU A 143 -3.10 14.53 -3.27
CA LEU A 143 -1.91 15.23 -2.82
C LEU A 143 -0.75 15.04 -3.82
N ASP A 144 -0.01 16.13 -4.06
CA ASP A 144 1.18 16.16 -4.92
C ASP A 144 0.94 15.55 -6.33
N PRO A 145 -0.08 16.05 -7.08
CA PRO A 145 -0.59 15.45 -8.31
C PRO A 145 0.37 15.51 -9.51
N LEU A 146 1.48 16.25 -9.39
CA LEU A 146 2.48 16.42 -10.45
C LEU A 146 3.61 15.38 -10.38
N CYS A 147 3.60 14.52 -9.36
CA CYS A 147 4.55 13.41 -9.24
C CYS A 147 4.35 12.42 -10.40
N GLN A 148 5.43 12.00 -11.04
CA GLN A 148 5.39 11.14 -12.24
C GLN A 148 4.61 9.84 -12.02
N GLU A 149 4.72 9.24 -10.82
CA GLU A 149 4.03 8.01 -10.45
C GLU A 149 2.51 8.22 -10.28
N VAL A 150 2.07 9.44 -9.94
CA VAL A 150 0.66 9.79 -9.69
C VAL A 150 -0.07 10.18 -10.98
N LEU A 151 0.65 10.58 -12.03
CA LEU A 151 0.06 11.02 -13.30
C LEU A 151 -0.88 9.98 -13.96
N PRO A 152 -0.54 8.68 -14.02
CA PRO A 152 -1.45 7.67 -14.58
C PRO A 152 -2.81 7.65 -13.87
N PHE A 153 -2.81 7.82 -12.54
CA PHE A 153 -4.04 7.90 -11.75
C PHE A 153 -4.86 9.15 -12.06
N VAL A 154 -4.19 10.31 -12.16
CA VAL A 154 -4.83 11.57 -12.54
C VAL A 154 -5.44 11.48 -13.95
N ASP A 155 -4.74 10.85 -14.89
CA ASP A 155 -5.20 10.70 -16.27
C ASP A 155 -6.36 9.72 -16.39
N GLN A 156 -6.33 8.59 -15.66
CA GLN A 156 -7.46 7.66 -15.62
C GLN A 156 -8.70 8.28 -14.97
N LEU A 157 -8.56 9.03 -13.87
CA LEU A 157 -9.68 9.76 -13.27
C LEU A 157 -10.31 10.75 -14.27
N ARG A 158 -9.48 11.50 -15.00
CA ARG A 158 -9.97 12.45 -16.02
C ARG A 158 -10.73 11.77 -17.15
N GLN A 159 -10.34 10.54 -17.51
CA GLN A 159 -10.99 9.78 -18.57
C GLN A 159 -12.28 9.09 -18.07
N GLN A 160 -12.24 8.40 -16.93
CA GLN A 160 -13.33 7.53 -16.53
C GLN A 160 -14.47 8.23 -15.77
N LEU A 161 -14.18 9.29 -14.99
CA LEU A 161 -15.21 10.01 -14.23
C LEU A 161 -16.32 10.60 -15.14
N PRO A 162 -16.03 11.31 -16.25
CA PRO A 162 -17.07 11.85 -17.12
C PRO A 162 -17.89 10.78 -17.85
N HIS A 163 -17.27 9.65 -18.19
CA HIS A 163 -17.91 8.61 -19.01
C HIS A 163 -18.86 7.71 -18.22
N LYS A 164 -18.55 7.39 -16.95
CA LYS A 164 -19.43 6.57 -16.09
C LYS A 164 -20.72 7.34 -15.75
N THR A 165 -20.61 8.64 -15.45
CA THR A 165 -21.76 9.51 -15.14
C THR A 165 -22.66 9.84 -16.35
N ALA A 166 -22.12 9.90 -17.57
CA ALA A 166 -22.89 10.26 -18.77
C ALA A 166 -23.84 9.16 -19.28
N VAL A 167 -23.50 7.88 -19.08
CA VAL A 167 -24.38 6.75 -19.42
C VAL A 167 -25.70 6.85 -18.64
N ASN A 168 -25.65 7.36 -17.41
CA ASN A 168 -26.79 7.56 -16.52
C ASN A 168 -27.81 8.59 -17.09
N ILE A 169 -27.36 9.63 -17.79
CA ILE A 169 -28.26 10.67 -18.36
C ILE A 169 -29.01 10.16 -19.60
N GLN A 170 -28.39 9.31 -20.42
CA GLN A 170 -29.03 8.79 -21.64
C GLN A 170 -30.09 7.72 -21.31
N GLN A 171 -29.89 6.95 -20.24
CA GLN A 171 -30.78 5.83 -19.86
C GLN A 171 -32.06 6.30 -19.15
N VAL A 172 -32.01 7.43 -18.42
CA VAL A 172 -33.18 8.03 -17.76
C VAL A 172 -34.14 8.69 -18.78
N SER A 173 -33.67 9.08 -19.96
CA SER A 173 -34.53 9.70 -21.00
C SER A 173 -35.27 8.72 -21.91
N GLN A 174 -34.95 7.42 -21.93
CA GLN A 174 -35.64 6.44 -22.81
C GLN A 174 -36.72 5.61 -22.11
N ASN A 175 -36.83 5.69 -20.78
CA ASN A 175 -37.79 4.87 -20.03
C ASN A 175 -39.08 5.62 -19.62
N ALA A 176 -39.27 6.87 -20.06
CA ALA A 176 -40.43 7.68 -19.67
C ALA A 176 -41.63 7.59 -20.62
N ASP A 177 -41.48 7.04 -21.83
CA ASP A 177 -42.56 7.00 -22.81
C ASP A 177 -42.68 5.60 -23.44
N THR A 178 -43.57 4.73 -22.93
CA THR A 178 -44.56 3.98 -23.73
C THR A 178 -45.50 3.20 -22.79
N HIS A 179 -46.80 3.43 -22.98
CA HIS A 179 -47.93 2.92 -22.22
C HIS A 179 -48.16 1.39 -22.32
N ALA A 180 -48.88 0.89 -21.30
CA ALA A 180 -49.41 -0.46 -21.10
C ALA A 180 -50.22 -1.08 -22.26
N SER A 181 -50.11 -2.41 -22.47
CA SER A 181 -51.24 -3.37 -22.44
C SER A 181 -50.82 -4.85 -22.58
N THR A 182 -51.37 -5.69 -21.70
CA THR A 182 -51.94 -7.05 -21.92
C THR A 182 -51.18 -8.13 -22.72
N GLY A 183 -50.75 -9.19 -22.01
CA GLY A 183 -51.11 -10.59 -22.31
C GLY A 183 -50.22 -11.44 -23.23
N GLY A 184 -49.38 -12.30 -22.62
CA GLY A 184 -49.12 -13.69 -23.04
C GLY A 184 -48.21 -13.97 -24.26
N GLN A 185 -47.36 -15.00 -24.07
CA GLN A 185 -46.71 -15.85 -25.08
C GLN A 185 -45.23 -15.57 -25.43
N TRP A 186 -44.36 -16.42 -24.83
CA TRP A 186 -43.11 -17.01 -25.33
C TRP A 186 -42.03 -16.15 -26.02
N LEU A 187 -40.83 -16.24 -25.43
CA LEU A 187 -39.53 -15.74 -25.88
C LEU A 187 -39.20 -16.04 -27.34
N PRO A 188 -38.39 -15.14 -27.93
CA PRO A 188 -37.09 -15.53 -28.46
C PRO A 188 -35.96 -14.77 -27.74
N VAL A 189 -34.96 -15.52 -27.31
CA VAL A 189 -33.67 -15.05 -26.77
C VAL A 189 -33.00 -14.06 -27.73
N PRO A 190 -32.53 -12.90 -27.24
CA PRO A 190 -31.33 -12.24 -27.74
C PRO A 190 -30.18 -12.58 -26.77
N GLU A 191 -29.31 -13.47 -27.22
CA GLU A 191 -28.03 -13.75 -26.60
C GLU A 191 -27.11 -12.55 -26.88
N ALA A 192 -26.40 -12.12 -25.82
CA ALA A 192 -25.30 -11.15 -25.81
C ALA A 192 -25.67 -9.65 -26.01
N ALA A 193 -26.12 -8.98 -24.95
CA ALA A 193 -25.69 -7.62 -24.56
C ALA A 193 -26.44 -7.13 -23.31
N GLU A 194 -26.31 -7.82 -22.17
CA GLU A 194 -26.78 -7.28 -20.88
C GLU A 194 -25.63 -7.30 -19.88
N GLY A 195 -24.63 -6.45 -20.13
CA GLY A 195 -23.83 -5.90 -19.05
C GLY A 195 -24.71 -4.92 -18.28
N LEU A 196 -25.52 -5.42 -17.34
CA LEU A 196 -26.08 -4.59 -16.28
C LEU A 196 -24.90 -4.10 -15.43
N GLN A 197 -24.26 -3.02 -15.88
CA GLN A 197 -23.25 -2.33 -15.08
C GLN A 197 -24.00 -1.66 -13.93
N CYS A 198 -24.14 -2.34 -12.79
CA CYS A 198 -24.49 -1.69 -11.54
C CYS A 198 -23.44 -0.61 -11.30
N GLU A 199 -23.80 0.65 -11.53
CA GLU A 199 -22.86 1.75 -11.43
C GLU A 199 -22.46 1.91 -9.96
N LEU A 200 -21.22 1.51 -9.64
CA LEU A 200 -20.65 1.70 -8.30
C LEU A 200 -20.78 3.17 -7.86
N PRO A 201 -21.07 3.45 -6.58
CA PRO A 201 -20.98 4.79 -5.99
C PRO A 201 -19.67 5.52 -6.29
N PHE A 202 -19.69 6.85 -6.31
CA PHE A 202 -18.54 7.68 -6.70
C PHE A 202 -17.25 7.32 -5.94
N GLU A 203 -17.37 7.12 -4.63
CA GLU A 203 -16.26 6.73 -3.76
C GLU A 203 -15.60 5.41 -4.18
N PHE A 204 -16.37 4.44 -4.68
CA PHE A 204 -15.89 3.13 -5.11
C PHE A 204 -15.38 3.15 -6.54
N GLN A 205 -15.93 3.99 -7.43
CA GLN A 205 -15.32 4.25 -8.73
C GLN A 205 -13.90 4.81 -8.58
N VAL A 206 -13.74 5.76 -7.66
CA VAL A 206 -12.43 6.35 -7.37
C VAL A 206 -11.48 5.33 -6.73
N LEU A 207 -11.99 4.49 -5.81
CA LEU A 207 -11.21 3.43 -5.18
C LEU A 207 -10.79 2.35 -6.18
N GLU A 208 -11.69 1.94 -7.07
CA GLU A 208 -11.44 1.00 -8.17
C GLU A 208 -10.30 1.51 -9.05
N ILE A 209 -10.38 2.75 -9.52
CA ILE A 209 -9.33 3.36 -10.35
C ILE A 209 -8.00 3.43 -9.59
N ALA A 210 -8.02 3.78 -8.29
CA ALA A 210 -6.80 3.83 -7.49
C ALA A 210 -6.15 2.45 -7.34
N LEU A 211 -6.95 1.42 -7.06
CA LEU A 211 -6.50 0.03 -6.95
C LEU A 211 -6.01 -0.52 -8.29
N GLU A 212 -6.69 -0.22 -9.40
CA GLU A 212 -6.28 -0.61 -10.75
C GLU A 212 -4.87 -0.09 -11.04
N VAL A 213 -4.64 1.22 -10.88
CA VAL A 213 -3.33 1.85 -11.14
C VAL A 213 -2.24 1.25 -10.27
N VAL A 214 -2.50 1.07 -8.98
CA VAL A 214 -1.51 0.53 -8.04
C VAL A 214 -1.19 -0.93 -8.38
N CYS A 215 -2.20 -1.74 -8.67
CA CYS A 215 -2.00 -3.15 -9.01
C CYS A 215 -1.25 -3.31 -10.34
N THR A 216 -1.62 -2.55 -11.37
CA THR A 216 -0.90 -2.54 -12.66
C THR A 216 0.54 -2.08 -12.50
N TYR A 217 0.79 -1.06 -11.69
CA TYR A 217 2.15 -0.60 -11.40
C TYR A 217 2.98 -1.65 -10.65
N LEU A 218 2.40 -2.31 -9.63
CA LEU A 218 3.09 -3.36 -8.89
C LEU A 218 3.38 -4.57 -9.79
N ASP A 219 2.43 -5.01 -10.60
CA ASP A 219 2.62 -6.13 -11.53
C ASP A 219 3.69 -5.82 -12.59
N SER A 220 3.72 -4.58 -13.11
CA SER A 220 4.77 -4.13 -14.04
C SER A 220 6.16 -4.18 -13.40
N ASN A 221 6.29 -3.77 -12.13
CA ASN A 221 7.55 -3.88 -11.40
C ASN A 221 7.98 -5.33 -11.18
N VAL A 222 7.03 -6.26 -10.99
CA VAL A 222 7.35 -7.69 -10.89
C VAL A 222 7.83 -8.22 -12.24
N ALA A 223 7.16 -7.86 -13.34
CA ALA A 223 7.56 -8.26 -14.68
C ALA A 223 8.96 -7.73 -15.05
N ASP A 224 9.28 -6.50 -14.67
CA ASP A 224 10.63 -5.94 -14.84
C ASP A 224 11.66 -6.69 -13.98
N LEU A 225 11.32 -6.99 -12.72
CA LEU A 225 12.18 -7.79 -11.83
C LEU A 225 12.45 -9.20 -12.39
N GLU A 226 11.43 -9.86 -12.93
CA GLU A 226 11.53 -11.17 -13.58
C GLU A 226 12.46 -11.10 -14.81
N ARG A 227 12.23 -10.11 -15.69
CA ARG A 227 13.05 -9.90 -16.89
C ARG A 227 14.53 -9.70 -16.55
N ASP A 228 14.81 -8.99 -15.46
CA ASP A 228 16.17 -8.70 -15.01
C ASP A 228 16.79 -9.86 -14.20
N ALA A 229 15.98 -10.67 -13.52
CA ALA A 229 16.43 -11.77 -12.66
C ALA A 229 17.03 -12.94 -13.46
N TYR A 230 16.29 -13.47 -14.43
CA TYR A 230 16.69 -14.66 -15.19
C TYR A 230 18.08 -14.56 -15.85
N PRO A 231 18.44 -13.49 -16.58
CA PRO A 231 19.76 -13.40 -17.18
C PRO A 231 20.89 -13.30 -16.15
N VAL A 232 20.67 -12.62 -15.02
CA VAL A 232 21.66 -12.49 -13.94
C VAL A 232 21.93 -13.85 -13.28
N LEU A 233 20.89 -14.66 -13.10
CA LEU A 233 21.01 -15.99 -12.51
C LEU A 233 21.66 -17.00 -13.46
N ASP A 234 21.35 -16.95 -14.76
CA ASP A 234 22.04 -17.77 -15.77
C ASP A 234 23.54 -17.40 -15.86
N GLU A 235 23.86 -16.10 -15.82
CA GLU A 235 25.27 -15.65 -15.80
C GLU A 235 26.00 -16.14 -14.55
N LEU A 236 25.36 -16.07 -13.37
CA LEU A 236 25.94 -16.59 -12.13
C LEU A 236 26.18 -18.11 -12.18
N ALA A 237 25.24 -18.88 -12.74
CA ALA A 237 25.37 -20.33 -12.87
C ALA A 237 26.52 -20.74 -13.80
N ARG A 238 26.88 -19.90 -14.78
CA ARG A 238 27.98 -20.15 -15.72
C ARG A 238 29.33 -19.73 -15.18
N ASN A 239 29.38 -18.58 -14.50
CA ASN A 239 30.60 -18.13 -13.83
C ASN A 239 30.32 -17.41 -12.50
N VAL A 240 30.97 -17.89 -11.45
CA VAL A 240 30.89 -17.27 -10.14
C VAL A 240 31.91 -16.14 -10.07
N SER A 241 31.43 -14.90 -10.14
CA SER A 241 32.23 -13.69 -10.03
C SER A 241 31.70 -12.78 -8.93
N THR A 242 32.56 -11.94 -8.35
CA THR A 242 32.14 -10.96 -7.33
C THR A 242 31.07 -10.01 -7.86
N LYS A 243 31.15 -9.64 -9.14
CA LYS A 243 30.17 -8.78 -9.82
C LYS A 243 28.80 -9.45 -9.93
N ASN A 244 28.74 -10.73 -10.28
CA ASN A 244 27.47 -11.47 -10.40
C ASN A 244 26.82 -11.66 -9.02
N LEU A 245 27.61 -11.92 -7.98
CA LEU A 245 27.11 -11.99 -6.60
C LEU A 245 26.59 -10.64 -6.11
N GLU A 246 27.22 -9.52 -6.49
CA GLU A 246 26.70 -8.17 -6.23
C GLU A 246 25.37 -7.92 -6.95
N HIS A 247 25.25 -8.34 -8.22
CA HIS A 247 24.00 -8.25 -8.97
C HIS A 247 22.88 -9.08 -8.31
N VAL A 248 23.14 -10.31 -7.88
CA VAL A 248 22.17 -11.14 -7.14
C VAL A 248 21.80 -10.52 -5.79
N ARG A 249 22.74 -9.93 -5.07
CA ARG A 249 22.45 -9.22 -3.82
C ARG A 249 21.55 -8.00 -4.05
N SER A 250 21.80 -7.24 -5.11
CA SER A 250 20.93 -6.14 -5.54
C SER A 250 19.54 -6.63 -5.90
N LEU A 251 19.44 -7.73 -6.65
CA LEU A 251 18.20 -8.38 -7.04
C LEU A 251 17.39 -8.84 -5.82
N LYS A 252 18.02 -9.52 -4.86
CA LYS A 252 17.39 -9.92 -3.57
C LYS A 252 16.89 -8.71 -2.79
N SER A 253 17.66 -7.63 -2.76
CA SER A 253 17.24 -6.40 -2.08
C SER A 253 16.03 -5.76 -2.77
N ASN A 254 16.00 -5.74 -4.10
CA ASN A 254 14.86 -5.21 -4.87
C ASN A 254 13.63 -6.09 -4.67
N LEU A 255 13.78 -7.41 -4.77
CA LEU A 255 12.73 -8.39 -4.53
C LEU A 255 12.12 -8.24 -3.14
N THR A 256 12.95 -8.13 -2.11
CA THR A 256 12.47 -7.99 -0.72
C THR A 256 11.68 -6.69 -0.55
N ARG A 257 12.16 -5.60 -1.15
CA ARG A 257 11.46 -4.30 -1.11
C ARG A 257 10.12 -4.36 -1.86
N LEU A 258 10.09 -4.98 -3.05
CA LEU A 258 8.87 -5.11 -3.84
C LEU A 258 7.85 -6.01 -3.14
N LEU A 259 8.28 -7.14 -2.59
CA LEU A 259 7.43 -8.03 -1.80
C LEU A 259 6.79 -7.29 -0.63
N ALA A 260 7.58 -6.50 0.11
CA ALA A 260 7.06 -5.71 1.23
C ALA A 260 6.03 -4.65 0.79
N ARG A 261 6.17 -4.07 -0.41
CA ARG A 261 5.20 -3.11 -0.95
C ARG A 261 3.87 -3.80 -1.31
N VAL A 262 3.94 -4.91 -2.03
CA VAL A 262 2.76 -5.72 -2.39
C VAL A 262 2.05 -6.23 -1.13
N GLN A 263 2.81 -6.73 -0.15
CA GLN A 263 2.25 -7.20 1.12
C GLN A 263 1.49 -6.10 1.85
N LYS A 264 2.01 -4.88 1.94
CA LYS A 264 1.30 -3.78 2.62
C LYS A 264 -0.05 -3.46 2.01
N VAL A 265 -0.15 -3.42 0.67
CA VAL A 265 -1.44 -3.19 0.00
C VAL A 265 -2.37 -4.38 0.22
N ARG A 266 -1.86 -5.61 0.09
CA ARG A 266 -2.64 -6.83 0.34
C ARG A 266 -3.18 -6.88 1.76
N ASP A 267 -2.32 -6.66 2.75
CA ASP A 267 -2.65 -6.73 4.18
C ASP A 267 -3.70 -5.67 4.56
N GLU A 268 -3.67 -4.49 3.93
CA GLU A 268 -4.69 -3.45 4.14
C GLU A 268 -6.06 -3.86 3.56
N ILE A 269 -6.08 -4.49 2.37
CA ILE A 269 -7.32 -5.00 1.77
C ILE A 269 -7.86 -6.19 2.58
N GLU A 270 -6.97 -7.09 3.03
CA GLU A 270 -7.30 -8.22 3.92
C GLU A 270 -7.98 -7.71 5.19
N HIS A 271 -7.42 -6.65 5.79
CA HIS A 271 -7.96 -6.07 7.00
C HIS A 271 -9.36 -5.47 6.80
N LEU A 272 -9.62 -4.83 5.67
CA LEU A 272 -10.96 -4.33 5.34
C LEU A 272 -11.95 -5.46 5.08
N LEU A 273 -11.54 -6.51 4.34
CA LEU A 273 -12.39 -7.68 4.07
C LEU A 273 -12.72 -8.48 5.33
N ASP A 274 -11.90 -8.40 6.38
CA ASP A 274 -12.13 -9.08 7.65
C ASP A 274 -13.26 -8.45 8.50
N ASP A 275 -13.66 -7.19 8.25
CA ASP A 275 -14.64 -6.45 9.06
C ASP A 275 -15.69 -5.69 8.23
N ASN A 276 -16.92 -6.20 8.21
CA ASN A 276 -18.06 -5.61 7.51
C ASN A 276 -18.41 -4.20 8.04
N GLU A 277 -18.13 -3.88 9.31
CA GLU A 277 -18.38 -2.53 9.87
C GLU A 277 -17.45 -1.51 9.22
N ASP A 278 -16.15 -1.84 9.07
CA ASP A 278 -15.17 -0.98 8.41
C ASP A 278 -15.52 -0.78 6.91
N MET A 279 -16.03 -1.82 6.25
CA MET A 279 -16.51 -1.73 4.86
C MET A 279 -17.77 -0.87 4.73
N ALA A 280 -18.78 -1.09 5.58
CA ALA A 280 -19.99 -0.27 5.63
C ALA A 280 -19.65 1.20 5.87
N ASP A 281 -18.58 1.45 6.63
CA ASP A 281 -18.13 2.78 6.95
C ASP A 281 -17.61 3.58 5.74
N LEU A 282 -17.20 2.90 4.66
CA LEU A 282 -16.74 3.46 3.41
C LEU A 282 -17.87 3.89 2.45
N TYR A 283 -19.14 3.55 2.72
CA TYR A 283 -20.29 3.98 1.90
C TYR A 283 -20.65 5.46 2.13
N LEU A 284 -19.79 6.36 1.64
CA LEU A 284 -19.89 7.81 1.85
C LEU A 284 -21.14 8.43 1.21
N THR A 285 -21.52 7.99 0.01
CA THR A 285 -22.71 8.48 -0.70
C THR A 285 -23.98 8.12 0.08
N ARG A 286 -24.06 6.90 0.60
CA ARG A 286 -25.19 6.44 1.44
C ARG A 286 -25.32 7.31 2.70
N LYS A 287 -24.22 7.50 3.43
CA LYS A 287 -24.16 8.36 4.63
C LYS A 287 -24.51 9.81 4.35
N TRP A 288 -24.05 10.34 3.22
CA TRP A 288 -24.33 11.72 2.81
C TRP A 288 -25.83 11.95 2.55
N ILE A 289 -26.50 11.03 1.84
CA ILE A 289 -27.95 11.11 1.57
C ILE A 289 -28.75 11.04 2.88
N GLN A 290 -28.39 10.13 3.78
CA GLN A 290 -29.07 9.95 5.06
C GLN A 290 -28.95 11.21 5.95
N ASN A 291 -27.76 11.82 5.98
CA ASN A 291 -27.54 13.06 6.70
C ASN A 291 -28.37 14.22 6.14
N GLN A 292 -28.52 14.36 4.81
CA GLN A 292 -29.38 15.39 4.25
C GLN A 292 -30.87 15.21 4.59
N GLN A 293 -31.38 13.97 4.58
CA GLN A 293 -32.78 13.70 4.89
C GLN A 293 -33.11 14.00 6.35
N SER A 294 -32.21 13.67 7.27
CA SER A 294 -32.37 13.99 8.69
C SER A 294 -32.33 15.49 8.96
N GLU A 295 -31.43 16.24 8.31
CA GLU A 295 -31.40 17.72 8.38
C GLU A 295 -32.68 18.36 7.84
N ALA A 296 -33.22 17.84 6.72
CA ALA A 296 -34.47 18.33 6.14
C ALA A 296 -35.70 18.08 7.05
N LEU A 297 -35.75 16.93 7.74
CA LEU A 297 -36.84 16.59 8.67
C LEU A 297 -36.82 17.49 9.91
N VAL A 298 -35.64 17.78 10.45
CA VAL A 298 -35.45 18.67 11.60
C VAL A 298 -35.72 20.14 11.22
N GLY A 299 -35.33 20.56 10.01
CA GLY A 299 -35.63 21.89 9.48
C GLY A 299 -37.13 22.14 9.22
N SER A 300 -37.88 21.10 8.83
CA SER A 300 -39.33 21.18 8.61
C SER A 300 -40.11 21.29 9.92
N ALA A 301 -39.65 20.62 10.99
CA ALA A 301 -40.26 20.72 12.32
C ALA A 301 -40.15 22.13 12.95
N ALA A 302 -39.18 22.94 12.53
CA ALA A 302 -38.99 24.30 13.02
C ALA A 302 -39.90 25.36 12.35
N SER A 303 -40.54 25.04 11.20
CA SER A 303 -41.28 26.03 10.41
C SER A 303 -42.81 26.06 10.63
N ASN A 304 -43.37 25.18 11.46
CA ASN A 304 -44.82 25.12 11.71
C ASN A 304 -45.23 25.38 13.17
N SER A 305 -44.66 26.40 13.82
CA SER A 305 -45.15 26.86 15.14
C SER A 305 -45.72 28.28 15.12
N ILE A 306 -46.73 28.53 14.27
CA ILE A 306 -47.65 29.66 14.51
C ILE A 306 -48.82 29.15 15.34
N THR A 307 -48.79 29.54 16.60
CA THR A 307 -49.82 29.34 17.61
C THR A 307 -51.02 30.25 17.33
N LEU A 308 -52.24 29.69 17.34
CA LEU A 308 -53.46 30.43 17.63
C LEU A 308 -54.39 29.56 18.48
N ALA A 309 -54.85 30.11 19.59
CA ALA A 309 -55.48 29.39 20.70
C ALA A 309 -57.00 29.17 20.54
N THR A 310 -57.45 27.96 20.95
CA THR A 310 -58.73 27.56 21.62
C THR A 310 -60.09 27.62 20.85
N PRO A 311 -61.17 26.86 21.27
CA PRO A 311 -61.25 25.58 22.00
C PRO A 311 -62.32 24.56 21.45
N HIS A 312 -62.39 23.37 22.08
CA HIS A 312 -63.53 22.40 22.18
C HIS A 312 -63.81 21.32 21.11
N LEU A 313 -63.50 20.04 21.44
CA LEU A 313 -64.41 18.87 21.63
C LEU A 313 -63.61 17.54 21.55
N PRO A 314 -63.96 16.50 22.34
CA PRO A 314 -63.15 15.29 22.46
C PRO A 314 -63.41 14.33 21.30
N ARG A 315 -62.35 13.91 20.61
CA ARG A 315 -62.42 12.86 19.60
C ARG A 315 -61.42 11.76 19.93
N LEU A 316 -61.96 10.58 20.25
CA LEU A 316 -61.22 9.32 20.32
C LEU A 316 -60.39 9.11 19.06
N GLY A 317 -59.13 8.72 19.22
CA GLY A 317 -58.28 8.34 18.10
C GLY A 317 -56.86 7.99 18.51
N SER A 318 -56.66 6.73 18.89
CA SER A 318 -55.42 5.94 18.75
C SER A 318 -54.10 6.54 19.27
N ASN A 319 -53.68 6.07 20.44
CA ASN A 319 -52.27 6.08 20.85
C ASN A 319 -51.50 5.10 19.96
N ARG A 320 -51.05 5.54 18.77
CA ARG A 320 -49.89 4.91 18.14
C ARG A 320 -48.66 5.70 18.55
N SER A 321 -48.09 5.30 19.69
CA SER A 321 -46.73 5.65 20.05
C SER A 321 -45.83 5.32 18.86
N ALA A 322 -45.34 6.33 18.16
CA ALA A 322 -44.27 6.19 17.20
C ALA A 322 -42.99 5.89 17.99
N SER A 323 -42.81 4.62 18.30
CA SER A 323 -41.55 4.04 18.75
C SER A 323 -40.60 4.06 17.55
N MET A 324 -39.82 5.12 17.41
CA MET A 324 -38.68 5.14 16.50
C MET A 324 -37.45 4.67 17.26
N VAL A 325 -37.29 3.35 17.37
CA VAL A 325 -36.03 2.73 17.74
C VAL A 325 -35.94 1.39 17.06
N THR A 326 -34.97 1.33 16.14
CA THR A 326 -34.13 0.17 15.77
C THR A 326 -34.84 -1.07 15.25
N SER A 327 -34.97 -1.17 13.93
CA SER A 327 -35.10 -2.47 13.27
C SER A 327 -34.42 -2.44 11.90
N SER A 328 -33.10 -2.62 11.89
CA SER A 328 -32.33 -3.01 10.70
C SER A 328 -31.06 -3.75 11.15
N VAL A 329 -31.22 -4.84 11.90
CA VAL A 329 -30.12 -5.74 12.32
C VAL A 329 -30.27 -7.10 11.63
N LEU A 330 -30.96 -7.17 10.49
CA LEU A 330 -31.22 -8.44 9.80
C LEU A 330 -30.99 -8.37 8.27
N ASP A 331 -30.19 -7.42 7.78
CA ASP A 331 -29.82 -7.31 6.35
C ASP A 331 -28.48 -6.56 6.14
N ASP A 332 -27.59 -6.53 7.15
CA ASP A 332 -26.34 -5.74 7.10
C ASP A 332 -25.24 -6.41 6.24
N ASP A 333 -25.34 -7.73 6.00
CA ASP A 333 -24.36 -8.47 5.19
C ASP A 333 -24.57 -8.25 3.68
N ASP A 334 -25.82 -8.10 3.19
CA ASP A 334 -26.08 -7.83 1.77
C ASP A 334 -25.75 -6.36 1.39
N ASP A 335 -25.60 -5.47 2.38
CA ASP A 335 -25.43 -4.04 2.18
C ASP A 335 -24.01 -3.64 1.75
N VAL A 336 -23.04 -4.56 1.84
CA VAL A 336 -21.61 -4.36 1.50
C VAL A 336 -21.09 -5.23 0.34
N GLU A 337 -21.95 -6.09 -0.24
CA GLU A 337 -21.55 -7.10 -1.25
C GLU A 337 -20.83 -6.49 -2.46
N ASP A 338 -21.30 -5.35 -2.97
CA ASP A 338 -20.67 -4.66 -4.12
C ASP A 338 -19.21 -4.26 -3.85
N LEU A 339 -18.93 -3.77 -2.63
CA LEU A 339 -17.59 -3.38 -2.23
C LEU A 339 -16.71 -4.60 -1.93
N GLU A 340 -17.28 -5.62 -1.27
CA GLU A 340 -16.59 -6.87 -1.00
C GLU A 340 -16.11 -7.51 -2.30
N MET A 341 -16.98 -7.64 -3.31
CA MET A 341 -16.63 -8.19 -4.63
C MET A 341 -15.50 -7.41 -5.31
N LEU A 342 -15.52 -6.07 -5.24
CA LEU A 342 -14.46 -5.21 -5.76
C LEU A 342 -13.12 -5.48 -5.04
N LEU A 343 -13.14 -5.49 -3.71
CA LEU A 343 -11.93 -5.67 -2.89
C LEU A 343 -11.37 -7.10 -3.02
N GLU A 344 -12.22 -8.12 -3.08
CA GLU A 344 -11.82 -9.52 -3.31
C GLU A 344 -11.10 -9.68 -4.66
N ALA A 345 -11.60 -9.06 -5.73
CA ALA A 345 -10.96 -9.13 -7.03
C ALA A 345 -9.52 -8.59 -6.99
N TYR A 346 -9.31 -7.42 -6.36
CA TYR A 346 -7.98 -6.84 -6.20
C TYR A 346 -7.11 -7.59 -5.19
N PHE A 347 -7.70 -8.17 -4.14
CA PHE A 347 -6.98 -9.04 -3.19
C PHE A 347 -6.42 -10.27 -3.91
N MET A 348 -7.23 -10.93 -4.73
CA MET A 348 -6.79 -12.09 -5.54
C MET A 348 -5.71 -11.70 -6.55
N GLN A 349 -5.84 -10.53 -7.18
CA GLN A 349 -4.80 -10.00 -8.07
C GLN A 349 -3.47 -9.78 -7.34
N LEU A 350 -3.50 -9.14 -6.16
CA LEU A 350 -2.31 -8.89 -5.36
C LEU A 350 -1.69 -10.17 -4.80
N ASP A 351 -2.48 -11.16 -4.41
CA ASP A 351 -1.94 -12.46 -4.00
C ASP A 351 -1.31 -13.20 -5.20
N GLY A 352 -1.90 -13.08 -6.38
CA GLY A 352 -1.28 -13.51 -7.64
C GLY A 352 0.09 -12.85 -7.87
N THR A 353 0.17 -11.53 -7.80
CA THR A 353 1.42 -10.77 -7.94
C THR A 353 2.44 -11.15 -6.86
N ARG A 354 2.01 -11.35 -5.61
CA ARG A 354 2.86 -11.81 -4.51
C ARG A 354 3.42 -13.21 -4.78
N ASN A 355 2.61 -14.14 -5.28
CA ASN A 355 3.03 -15.49 -5.59
C ASN A 355 4.08 -15.50 -6.72
N LYS A 356 3.94 -14.67 -7.75
CA LYS A 356 4.99 -14.47 -8.77
C LYS A 356 6.32 -14.06 -8.13
N ILE A 357 6.31 -13.07 -7.22
CA ILE A 357 7.53 -12.62 -6.52
C ILE A 357 8.14 -13.76 -5.69
N LEU A 358 7.32 -14.57 -5.01
CA LEU A 358 7.80 -15.71 -4.23
C LEU A 358 8.44 -16.78 -5.12
N SER A 359 7.90 -17.04 -6.31
CA SER A 359 8.51 -17.95 -7.28
C SER A 359 9.88 -17.45 -7.77
N VAL A 360 10.03 -16.15 -8.05
CA VAL A 360 11.34 -15.57 -8.39
C VAL A 360 12.32 -15.70 -7.22
N ARG A 361 11.84 -15.50 -5.99
CA ARG A 361 12.67 -15.65 -4.78
C ARG A 361 13.20 -17.07 -4.63
N GLU A 362 12.33 -18.05 -4.77
CA GLU A 362 12.69 -19.48 -4.74
C GLU A 362 13.74 -19.79 -5.80
N TYR A 363 13.54 -19.32 -7.04
CA TYR A 363 14.51 -19.53 -8.12
C TYR A 363 15.89 -18.89 -7.85
N ILE A 364 15.92 -17.71 -7.24
CA ILE A 364 17.18 -17.07 -6.81
C ILE A 364 17.85 -17.91 -5.71
N ASP A 365 17.09 -18.32 -4.69
CA ASP A 365 17.61 -19.11 -3.57
C ASP A 365 18.15 -20.47 -4.06
N ASP A 366 17.43 -21.14 -4.97
CA ASP A 366 17.87 -22.39 -5.62
C ASP A 366 19.16 -22.22 -6.43
N THR A 367 19.29 -21.10 -7.17
CA THR A 367 20.50 -20.80 -7.95
C THR A 367 21.69 -20.53 -7.03
N GLU A 368 21.49 -19.84 -5.90
CA GLU A 368 22.55 -19.61 -4.92
C GLU A 368 23.01 -20.92 -4.28
N ASP A 369 22.09 -21.80 -3.92
CA ASP A 369 22.40 -23.12 -3.36
C ASP A 369 23.18 -23.98 -4.38
N TYR A 370 22.78 -23.97 -5.66
CA TYR A 370 23.53 -24.62 -6.73
C TYR A 370 24.97 -24.09 -6.86
N VAL A 371 25.13 -22.77 -6.86
CA VAL A 371 26.43 -22.11 -6.96
C VAL A 371 27.32 -22.44 -5.75
N ASN A 372 26.75 -22.46 -4.55
CA ASN A 372 27.46 -22.86 -3.34
C ASN A 372 27.98 -24.30 -3.42
N ILE A 373 27.15 -25.23 -3.91
CA ILE A 373 27.57 -26.63 -4.13
C ILE A 373 28.73 -26.70 -5.14
N GLN A 374 28.66 -25.94 -6.24
CA GLN A 374 29.70 -25.93 -7.26
C GLN A 374 31.03 -25.38 -6.74
N LEU A 375 31.00 -24.29 -5.97
CA LEU A 375 32.18 -23.72 -5.33
C LEU A 375 32.83 -24.69 -4.34
N ASP A 376 32.02 -25.41 -3.56
CA ASP A 376 32.54 -26.38 -2.61
C ASP A 376 33.16 -27.60 -3.33
N ASN A 377 32.63 -28.01 -4.47
CA ASN A 377 33.27 -29.03 -5.31
C ASN A 377 34.65 -28.56 -5.83
N GLN A 378 34.76 -27.32 -6.33
CA GLN A 378 36.05 -26.77 -6.79
C GLN A 378 37.07 -26.64 -5.65
N ARG A 379 36.62 -26.21 -4.46
CA ARG A 379 37.48 -26.18 -3.26
C ARG A 379 37.97 -27.58 -2.89
N ASN A 380 37.10 -28.58 -2.98
CA ASN A 380 37.46 -29.96 -2.68
C ASN A 380 38.51 -30.50 -3.67
N GLU A 381 38.36 -30.23 -4.97
CA GLU A 381 39.38 -30.56 -5.98
C GLU A 381 40.72 -29.87 -5.71
N LEU A 382 40.69 -28.59 -5.32
CA LEU A 382 41.90 -27.83 -4.98
C LEU A 382 42.61 -28.42 -3.74
N ILE A 383 41.85 -28.78 -2.70
CA ILE A 383 42.39 -29.45 -1.51
C ILE A 383 43.01 -30.80 -1.88
N GLN A 384 42.37 -31.56 -2.78
CA GLN A 384 42.92 -32.82 -3.27
C GLN A 384 44.23 -32.61 -4.05
N LEU A 385 44.30 -31.63 -4.95
CA LEU A 385 45.53 -31.31 -5.68
C LEU A 385 46.65 -30.84 -4.75
N GLN A 386 46.34 -30.01 -3.75
CA GLN A 386 47.30 -29.57 -2.74
C GLN A 386 47.85 -30.75 -1.95
N LEU A 387 46.99 -31.70 -1.56
CA LEU A 387 47.41 -32.92 -0.87
C LEU A 387 48.36 -33.75 -1.75
N ILE A 388 48.02 -33.94 -3.03
CA ILE A 388 48.86 -34.68 -3.99
C ILE A 388 50.23 -34.00 -4.15
N LEU A 389 50.27 -32.67 -4.32
CA LEU A 389 51.52 -31.92 -4.46
C LEU A 389 52.37 -31.98 -3.19
N THR A 390 51.74 -31.97 -2.01
CA THR A 390 52.44 -32.10 -0.73
C THR A 390 53.08 -33.48 -0.59
N ILE A 391 52.35 -34.56 -0.95
CA ILE A 391 52.88 -35.93 -0.94
C ILE A 391 54.04 -36.06 -1.93
N ALA A 392 53.90 -35.53 -3.15
CA ALA A 392 54.96 -35.54 -4.15
C ALA A 392 56.21 -34.77 -3.70
N SER A 393 56.03 -33.60 -3.08
CA SER A 393 57.13 -32.79 -2.54
C SER A 393 57.86 -33.51 -1.40
N PHE A 394 57.11 -34.21 -0.53
CA PHE A 394 57.70 -35.03 0.52
C PHE A 394 58.54 -36.18 -0.05
N ALA A 395 58.04 -36.87 -1.07
CA ALA A 395 58.79 -37.93 -1.75
C ALA A 395 60.11 -37.41 -2.34
N ILE A 396 60.06 -36.28 -3.07
CA ILE A 396 61.26 -35.65 -3.64
C ILE A 396 62.25 -35.23 -2.55
N ALA A 397 61.78 -34.72 -1.41
CA ALA A 397 62.64 -34.33 -0.30
C ALA A 397 63.36 -35.56 0.30
N VAL A 398 62.67 -36.69 0.44
CA VAL A 398 63.27 -37.95 0.90
C VAL A 398 64.34 -38.44 -0.09
N ASP A 399 64.04 -38.46 -1.40
CA ASP A 399 65.00 -38.87 -2.42
C ASP A 399 66.24 -37.96 -2.45
N THR A 400 66.04 -36.65 -2.30
CA THR A 400 67.12 -35.66 -2.24
C THR A 400 67.99 -35.86 -0.99
N LEU A 401 67.39 -36.18 0.16
CA LEU A 401 68.12 -36.48 1.39
C LEU A 401 68.99 -37.74 1.23
N ILE A 402 68.43 -38.81 0.66
CA ILE A 402 69.16 -40.04 0.38
C ILE A 402 70.33 -39.76 -0.57
N ALA A 403 70.08 -39.06 -1.68
CA ALA A 403 71.13 -38.69 -2.64
C ALA A 403 72.23 -37.82 -1.99
N GLY A 404 71.86 -36.87 -1.13
CA GLY A 404 72.79 -36.02 -0.37
C GLY A 404 73.68 -36.82 0.58
N MET A 405 73.10 -37.79 1.32
CA MET A 405 73.86 -38.68 2.20
C MET A 405 74.90 -39.50 1.43
N PHE A 406 74.52 -40.08 0.28
CA PHE A 406 75.46 -40.81 -0.58
C PHE A 406 76.55 -39.91 -1.16
N GLY A 407 76.19 -38.70 -1.61
CA GLY A 407 77.15 -37.70 -2.09
C GLY A 407 78.20 -37.35 -1.05
N TYR A 408 77.77 -37.10 0.19
CA TYR A 408 78.67 -36.81 1.32
C TYR A 408 79.60 -37.99 1.63
N ALA A 409 79.07 -39.21 1.68
CA ALA A 409 79.87 -40.41 1.93
C ALA A 409 80.97 -40.61 0.88
N ARG A 410 80.66 -40.35 -0.40
CA ARG A 410 81.64 -40.41 -1.50
C ARG A 410 82.70 -39.31 -1.40
N TRP A 411 82.29 -38.07 -1.11
CA TRP A 411 83.21 -36.95 -0.94
C TRP A 411 84.20 -37.17 0.20
N LYS A 412 83.70 -37.65 1.35
CA LYS A 412 84.54 -38.00 2.51
C LYS A 412 85.59 -39.07 2.18
N LYS A 413 85.23 -40.05 1.34
CA LYS A 413 86.17 -41.09 0.88
C LYS A 413 87.28 -40.53 -0.02
N LEU A 414 87.01 -39.46 -0.78
CA LEU A 414 88.00 -38.81 -1.65
C LEU A 414 88.98 -37.90 -0.90
N LEU A 415 88.58 -37.27 0.21
CA LEU A 415 89.50 -36.46 1.05
C LEU A 415 90.37 -37.29 2.00
N GLY A 416 89.97 -38.53 2.29
CA GLY A 416 90.71 -39.44 3.19
C GLY A 416 91.74 -40.33 2.49
N SER A 417 91.91 -40.17 1.17
CA SER A 417 92.94 -40.82 0.34
C SER A 417 93.86 -39.77 -0.22
#